data_AF-L0B9J6-F1
#
_entry.id   AF-L0B9J6-F1
#
_cell.length_a   1.000
_cell.length_b   1.000
_cell.length_c   1.000
_cell.angle_alpha   90.00
_cell.angle_beta   90.00
_cell.angle_gamma   90.00
#
_symmetry.space_group_name_H-M   'P 1'
#
loop_
_entity.id
_entity.type
_entity.pdbx_description
1 polymer ?
#
loop_
_entity_poly.entity_id
_entity_poly.type
_entity_poly.pdbx_seq_one_letter_code
_entity_poly.pdbx_strand_id
1 'polypeptide(L)'
;MVRPFKVVLLGKTEKGYIWQYTFLVFAREPAQATRLAAKAAKEEPRDLKDIRIFKVREYKTPRVEAELKGGWPDEEVIEDVEENGGYENLPTIDEFLKEAPTSAIEV
;
A
#
# COMPACT_ATOMS: atom_id res chain seq x y z
N MET A 1 10.94 -13.52 -12.62
CA MET A 1 11.56 -13.82 -11.30
C MET A 1 10.75 -13.11 -10.23
N VAL A 2 10.46 -13.76 -9.09
CA VAL A 2 9.72 -13.14 -7.98
C VAL A 2 10.70 -12.35 -7.09
N ARG A 3 10.32 -11.15 -6.66
CA ARG A 3 11.13 -10.25 -5.84
C ARG A 3 10.30 -9.65 -4.69
N PRO A 4 10.93 -9.28 -3.57
CA PRO A 4 10.26 -8.64 -2.44
C PRO A 4 10.05 -7.13 -2.69
N PHE A 5 8.85 -6.65 -2.34
CA PHE A 5 8.45 -5.25 -2.39
C PHE A 5 7.90 -4.80 -1.03
N LYS A 6 8.32 -3.61 -0.56
CA LYS A 6 7.64 -2.84 0.49
C LYS A 6 6.50 -2.07 -0.16
N VAL A 7 5.27 -2.34 0.22
CA VAL A 7 4.10 -1.57 -0.17
C VAL A 7 3.56 -0.86 1.07
N VAL A 8 3.51 0.47 1.00
CA VAL A 8 2.93 1.32 2.05
C VAL A 8 1.62 1.87 1.52
N LEU A 9 0.54 1.54 2.22
CA LEU A 9 -0.79 2.08 1.99
C LEU A 9 -1.17 2.96 3.17
N LEU A 10 -1.96 3.99 2.90
CA LEU A 10 -2.54 4.84 3.94
C LEU A 10 -4.06 4.72 3.87
N GLY A 11 -4.74 4.72 5.02
CA GLY A 11 -6.20 4.69 5.09
C GLY A 11 -6.72 5.70 6.09
N LYS A 12 -7.94 6.20 5.92
CA LYS A 12 -8.60 7.08 6.88
C LYS A 12 -9.56 6.31 7.77
N THR A 13 -9.47 6.50 9.08
CA THR A 13 -10.47 5.99 10.02
C THR A 13 -11.77 6.78 9.89
N GLU A 14 -12.86 6.28 10.48
CA GLU A 14 -14.13 7.01 10.54
C GLU A 14 -14.02 8.39 11.22
N LYS A 15 -13.01 8.56 12.09
CA LYS A 15 -12.72 9.82 12.79
C LYS A 15 -11.82 10.77 11.98
N GLY A 16 -11.43 10.39 10.76
CA GLY A 16 -10.59 11.19 9.88
C GLY A 16 -9.09 11.06 10.09
N TYR A 17 -8.64 10.24 11.06
CA TYR A 17 -7.21 9.98 11.26
C TYR A 17 -6.64 9.08 10.18
N ILE A 18 -5.43 9.38 9.74
CA ILE A 18 -4.68 8.56 8.78
C ILE A 18 -4.00 7.41 9.54
N TRP A 19 -4.07 6.21 9.00
CA TRP A 19 -3.37 5.02 9.45
C TRP A 19 -2.46 4.51 8.34
N GLN A 20 -1.31 3.99 8.73
CA GLN A 20 -0.35 3.38 7.85
C GLN A 20 -0.46 1.86 7.89
N TYR A 21 -0.52 1.27 6.70
CA TYR A 21 -0.28 -0.14 6.48
C TYR A 21 1.00 -0.34 5.71
N THR A 22 1.88 -1.15 6.28
CA THR A 22 3.07 -1.63 5.60
C THR A 22 2.89 -3.11 5.29
N PHE A 23 3.13 -3.48 4.04
CA PHE A 23 3.12 -4.85 3.56
C PHE A 23 4.46 -5.19 2.95
N LEU A 24 4.93 -6.39 3.26
CA LEU A 24 5.96 -7.07 2.49
C LEU A 24 5.29 -8.02 1.50
N VAL A 25 5.49 -7.78 0.20
CA VAL A 25 4.85 -8.58 -0.86
C VAL A 25 5.90 -9.16 -1.81
N PHE A 26 5.81 -10.45 -2.07
CA PHE A 26 6.61 -11.12 -3.10
C PHE A 26 5.85 -11.14 -4.41
N ALA A 27 6.34 -10.42 -5.42
CA ALA A 27 5.67 -10.32 -6.73
C ALA A 27 6.69 -10.28 -7.88
N ARG A 28 6.24 -10.41 -9.12
CA ARG A 28 7.10 -10.26 -10.30
C ARG A 28 7.34 -8.79 -10.66
N GLU A 29 6.35 -7.94 -10.37
CA GLU A 29 6.33 -6.53 -10.75
C GLU A 29 5.72 -5.65 -9.64
N PRO A 30 6.08 -4.35 -9.57
CA PRO A 30 5.51 -3.43 -8.59
C PRO A 30 3.99 -3.39 -8.64
N ALA A 31 3.40 -3.38 -9.84
CA ALA A 31 1.95 -3.33 -9.99
C ALA A 31 1.27 -4.57 -9.39
N GLN A 32 1.86 -5.75 -9.58
CA GLN A 32 1.35 -6.99 -8.99
C GLN A 32 1.47 -6.95 -7.45
N ALA A 33 2.58 -6.44 -6.91
CA ALA A 33 2.75 -6.28 -5.47
C ALA A 33 1.70 -5.36 -4.85
N THR A 34 1.45 -4.21 -5.48
CA THR A 34 0.43 -3.24 -5.03
C THR A 34 -0.97 -3.85 -5.04
N ARG A 35 -1.32 -4.65 -6.06
CA ARG A 35 -2.64 -5.31 -6.10
C ARG A 35 -2.82 -6.31 -4.96
N LEU A 36 -1.80 -7.11 -4.66
CA LEU A 36 -1.86 -8.08 -3.57
C LEU A 36 -2.01 -7.36 -2.21
N ALA A 37 -1.24 -6.29 -1.98
CA ALA A 37 -1.38 -5.46 -0.78
C ALA A 37 -2.77 -4.80 -0.69
N ALA A 38 -3.27 -4.23 -1.80
CA ALA A 38 -4.58 -3.59 -1.84
C ALA A 38 -5.73 -4.58 -1.57
N LYS A 39 -5.63 -5.81 -2.09
CA LYS A 39 -6.59 -6.89 -1.78
C LYS A 39 -6.58 -7.24 -0.30
N ALA A 40 -5.39 -7.50 0.26
CA ALA A 40 -5.24 -7.82 1.68
C ALA A 40 -5.79 -6.70 2.59
N ALA A 41 -5.50 -5.43 2.26
CA ALA A 41 -6.01 -4.29 3.00
C ALA A 41 -7.53 -4.14 2.95
N LYS A 42 -8.18 -4.59 1.86
CA LYS A 42 -9.64 -4.61 1.73
C LYS A 42 -10.32 -5.79 2.40
N GLU A 43 -9.65 -6.93 2.49
CA GLU A 43 -10.17 -8.14 3.14
C GLU A 43 -10.13 -8.00 4.67
N GLU A 44 -9.18 -7.24 5.22
CA GLU A 44 -9.11 -6.89 6.64
C GLU A 44 -9.16 -5.36 6.88
N PRO A 45 -10.26 -4.68 6.53
CA PRO A 45 -10.37 -3.25 6.74
C PRO A 45 -10.60 -3.04 8.24
N ARG A 46 -9.55 -2.66 8.98
CA ARG A 46 -9.66 -2.21 10.38
C ARG A 46 -10.38 -0.85 10.48
N ASP A 47 -11.65 -0.79 10.05
CA ASP A 47 -12.50 0.42 9.98
C ASP A 47 -11.92 1.56 9.12
N LEU A 48 -11.05 1.23 8.16
CA LEU A 48 -10.41 2.21 7.29
C LEU A 48 -11.19 2.38 5.99
N LYS A 49 -11.49 3.64 5.69
CA LYS A 49 -12.11 4.14 4.47
C LYS A 49 -11.04 4.86 3.64
N ASP A 50 -11.33 5.02 2.34
CA ASP A 50 -10.49 5.79 1.41
C ASP A 50 -9.01 5.36 1.43
N ILE A 51 -8.71 4.10 1.15
CA ILE A 51 -7.32 3.59 1.18
C ILE A 51 -6.56 4.06 -0.07
N ARG A 52 -5.34 4.56 0.13
CA ARG A 52 -4.49 5.15 -0.91
C ARG A 52 -3.10 4.54 -0.93
N ILE A 53 -2.51 4.55 -2.12
CA ILE A 53 -1.17 4.02 -2.34
C ILE A 53 -0.17 5.14 -2.08
N PHE A 54 0.65 4.98 -1.06
CA PHE A 54 1.66 5.97 -0.71
C PHE A 54 3.01 5.63 -1.36
N LYS A 55 3.50 4.39 -1.19
CA LYS A 55 4.85 4.04 -1.64
C LYS A 55 4.96 2.57 -2.02
N VAL A 56 5.67 2.28 -3.10
CA VAL A 56 5.98 0.92 -3.55
C VAL A 56 7.46 0.86 -3.87
N ARG A 57 8.22 0.03 -3.15
CA ARG A 57 9.67 -0.05 -3.30
C ARG A 57 10.15 -1.50 -3.33
N GLU A 58 10.92 -1.86 -4.34
CA GLU A 58 11.62 -3.14 -4.38
C GLU A 58 12.75 -3.18 -3.33
N TYR A 59 12.82 -4.24 -2.53
CA TYR A 59 13.97 -4.50 -1.68
C TYR A 59 15.11 -5.06 -2.53
N LYS A 60 16.18 -4.26 -2.68
CA LYS A 60 17.40 -4.69 -3.37
C LYS A 60 18.36 -5.49 -2.47
N THR A 61 18.13 -5.46 -1.16
CA THR A 61 18.96 -6.12 -0.15
C THR A 61 18.32 -7.42 0.33
N PRO A 62 19.13 -8.43 0.71
CA PRO A 62 18.63 -9.75 1.09
C PRO A 62 17.98 -9.79 2.48
N ARG A 63 18.15 -8.73 3.30
CA ARG A 63 17.42 -8.59 4.56
C ARG A 63 16.04 -8.04 4.27
N VAL A 64 15.09 -8.95 4.40
CA VAL A 64 13.66 -8.70 4.25
C VAL A 64 13.05 -8.93 5.63
N GLU A 65 12.59 -7.86 6.25
CA GLU A 65 11.84 -7.94 7.50
C GLU A 65 10.35 -8.02 7.14
N ALA A 66 9.66 -9.03 7.66
CA ALA A 66 8.22 -9.16 7.49
C ALA A 66 7.52 -8.14 8.39
N GLU A 67 7.36 -6.90 7.89
CA GLU A 67 6.57 -5.88 8.56
C GLU A 67 5.13 -5.95 8.05
N LEU A 68 4.22 -6.48 8.87
CA LEU A 68 2.80 -6.14 8.80
C LEU A 68 2.50 -5.17 9.96
N LYS A 69 2.79 -3.89 9.73
CA LYS A 69 2.53 -2.83 10.71
C LYS A 69 1.28 -2.07 10.28
N GLY A 70 0.24 -2.12 11.12
CA GLY A 70 -0.97 -1.31 11.00
C GLY A 70 -1.10 -0.41 12.22
N GLY A 71 -1.08 0.91 12.04
CA GLY A 71 -1.17 1.85 13.15
C GLY A 71 -1.02 3.31 12.75
N TRP A 72 -0.68 4.16 13.73
CA TRP A 72 -0.39 5.56 13.48
C TRP A 72 0.78 5.69 12.49
N PRO A 73 0.72 6.63 11.53
CA PRO A 73 1.80 6.84 10.57
C PRO A 73 3.08 7.24 11.29
N ASP A 74 4.22 6.79 10.75
CA ASP A 74 5.52 7.26 11.20
C ASP A 74 5.67 8.76 10.82
N GLU A 75 6.45 9.52 11.59
CA GLU A 75 6.59 10.98 11.41
C GLU A 75 7.07 11.36 10.00
N GLU A 76 8.05 10.60 9.47
CA GLU A 76 8.55 10.75 8.09
C GLU A 76 7.44 10.57 7.03
N VAL A 77 6.45 9.71 7.30
CA VAL A 77 5.32 9.50 6.38
C VAL A 77 4.36 10.68 6.40
N ILE A 78 4.18 11.32 7.56
CA ILE A 78 3.35 12.51 7.69
C ILE A 78 4.00 13.66 6.92
N GLU A 79 5.30 13.90 7.13
CA GLU A 79 6.07 14.92 6.41
C GLU A 79 6.04 14.71 4.90
N ASP A 80 6.36 13.49 4.42
CA ASP A 80 6.31 13.15 2.99
C ASP A 80 4.91 13.40 2.40
N VAL A 81 3.83 13.09 3.12
CA VAL A 81 2.46 13.31 2.65
C VAL A 81 2.16 14.79 2.53
N GLU A 82 2.56 15.61 3.50
CA GLU A 82 2.38 17.06 3.46
C GLU A 82 3.18 17.70 2.31
N GLU A 83 4.42 17.26 2.09
CA GLU A 83 5.26 17.73 0.98
C GLU A 83 4.68 17.38 -0.41
N ASN A 84 4.01 16.24 -0.53
CA ASN A 84 3.35 15.80 -1.77
C ASN A 84 1.96 16.45 -1.98
N GLY A 85 1.64 17.52 -1.25
CA GLY A 85 0.39 18.26 -1.37
C GLY A 85 -0.80 17.61 -0.64
N GLY A 86 -0.53 16.65 0.24
CA GLY A 86 -1.50 16.06 1.14
C GLY A 86 -2.06 14.71 0.68
N TYR A 87 -2.70 14.04 1.63
CA TYR A 87 -3.29 12.70 1.50
C TYR A 87 -4.22 12.57 0.28
N GLU A 88 -4.99 13.62 0.00
CA GLU A 88 -6.00 13.63 -1.06
C GLU A 88 -5.44 13.59 -2.49
N ASN A 89 -4.13 13.82 -2.65
CA ASN A 89 -3.47 13.71 -3.96
C ASN A 89 -2.94 12.29 -4.23
N LEU A 90 -2.95 11.41 -3.23
CA LEU A 90 -2.46 10.05 -3.42
C LEU A 90 -3.47 9.23 -4.24
N PRO A 91 -2.99 8.34 -5.13
CA PRO A 91 -3.87 7.50 -5.93
C PRO A 91 -4.63 6.52 -5.05
N THR A 92 -5.93 6.37 -5.33
CA THR A 92 -6.79 5.46 -4.57
C THR A 92 -6.56 4.01 -4.99
N ILE A 93 -6.71 3.07 -4.06
CA ILE A 93 -6.63 1.64 -4.43
C ILE A 93 -7.79 1.22 -5.34
N ASP A 94 -8.93 1.93 -5.31
CA ASP A 94 -10.11 1.62 -6.12
C ASP A 94 -9.91 1.92 -7.59
N GLU A 95 -9.28 3.05 -7.91
CA GLU A 95 -8.88 3.38 -9.28
C GLU A 95 -7.84 2.38 -9.80
N PHE A 96 -6.82 2.12 -8.99
CA PHE A 96 -5.73 1.22 -9.34
C PHE A 96 -6.21 -0.22 -9.63
N LEU A 97 -7.21 -0.72 -8.88
CA LEU A 97 -7.79 -2.04 -9.11
C LEU A 97 -8.71 -2.08 -10.34
N LYS A 98 -9.29 -0.95 -10.77
CA LYS A 98 -10.15 -0.86 -11.97
C LYS A 98 -9.36 -0.77 -13.27
N GLU A 99 -8.19 -0.14 -13.27
CA GLU A 99 -7.38 0.07 -14.48
C GLU A 99 -6.65 -1.18 -15.00
N ALA A 100 -6.67 -2.27 -14.25
CA ALA A 100 -5.95 -3.48 -14.57
C ALA A 100 -6.77 -4.46 -15.44
N PRO A 101 -6.31 -4.84 -16.66
CA PRO A 101 -6.96 -5.91 -17.40
C PRO A 101 -6.86 -7.24 -16.64
N THR A 102 -7.98 -7.94 -16.59
CA THR A 102 -8.29 -9.20 -15.89
C THR A 102 -7.40 -10.39 -16.33
N SER A 103 -6.48 -10.22 -17.27
CA SER A 103 -5.71 -11.30 -17.91
C SER A 103 -4.44 -11.74 -17.17
N ALA A 104 -4.13 -11.20 -15.99
CA ALA A 104 -2.95 -11.60 -15.22
C ALA A 104 -3.26 -12.59 -14.08
N ILE A 105 -4.41 -13.27 -14.13
CA ILE A 105 -4.81 -14.30 -13.16
C ILE A 105 -4.73 -15.67 -13.84
N GLU A 106 -3.51 -16.15 -14.05
CA GLU A 106 -3.22 -17.58 -14.01
C GLU A 106 -2.08 -17.74 -13.00
N VAL A 107 -2.41 -18.30 -11.85
CA VAL A 107 -1.49 -18.87 -10.87
C VAL A 107 -1.44 -20.37 -11.15
#